data_AF-A0A7S4NCU3-F1
#
_entry.id   AF-A0A7S4NCU3-F1
#
_cell.length_a   1.000
_cell.length_b   1.000
_cell.length_c   1.000
_cell.angle_alpha   90.00
_cell.angle_beta   90.00
_cell.angle_gamma   90.00
#
_symmetry.space_group_name_H-M   'P 1'
#
loop_
_entity.id
_entity.type
_entity.pdbx_description
1 polymer ?
#
loop_
_entity_poly.entity_id
_entity_poly.type
_entity_poly.pdbx_seq_one_letter_code
_entity_poly.pdbx_strand_id
1 'polypeptide(L)'
;GGSKPRSKTASAASMALSGGDDSAGTAAAGPLSVLSSLWGAGGVCYILLKAIKRVVPIALEPFSKTEGVVPLTSVQLAIYAATCAWFAYVEGYKGFQLKFSPLVASRSRTLVPGTSSFVHILLAPLYSMGLFHATRKRMIVSWSVTLGVAGIVAAVKRLPYPWRNIVDAGVVVGLTWGTLSIMLSYVKAMVTGKNPCDPALPEKKAD
;
A
#
# COMPACT_ATOMS: atom_id res chain seq x y z
N GLY A 1 42.27 -3.29 59.63
CA GLY A 1 43.17 -2.41 58.83
C GLY A 1 43.55 -3.20 57.60
N GLY A 2 43.29 -2.73 56.38
CA GLY A 2 43.78 -1.52 55.72
C GLY A 2 44.40 -2.05 54.41
N SER A 3 44.30 -1.47 53.22
CA SER A 3 43.83 -0.20 52.70
C SER A 3 43.78 -0.38 51.17
N LYS A 4 42.74 0.13 50.48
CA LYS A 4 42.74 0.31 49.02
C LYS A 4 43.76 1.39 48.63
N PRO A 5 44.21 1.42 47.35
CA PRO A 5 43.73 2.50 46.49
C PRO A 5 43.41 2.11 45.02
N ARG A 6 42.69 3.04 44.38
CA ARG A 6 42.17 3.09 42.99
C ARG A 6 43.27 3.20 41.92
N SER A 7 42.94 2.82 40.67
CA SER A 7 43.00 3.76 39.52
C SER A 7 42.15 3.27 38.33
N LYS A 8 41.64 4.24 37.54
CA LYS A 8 40.96 4.11 36.24
C LYS A 8 41.95 4.48 35.13
N THR A 9 41.87 3.85 33.95
CA THR A 9 42.19 4.36 32.58
C THR A 9 42.20 3.16 31.61
N ALA A 10 41.28 3.02 30.64
CA ALA A 10 41.32 3.58 29.27
C ALA A 10 42.50 3.09 28.40
N SER A 11 42.21 2.26 27.39
CA SER A 11 42.89 2.18 26.07
C SER A 11 42.19 1.05 25.26
N ALA A 12 41.43 1.31 24.21
CA ALA A 12 41.88 1.66 22.85
C ALA A 12 42.86 0.64 22.25
N ALA A 13 42.34 -0.24 21.38
CA ALA A 13 43.01 -0.95 20.28
C ALA A 13 41.90 -1.43 19.32
N SER A 14 41.54 -0.61 18.33
CA SER A 14 42.12 -0.59 16.98
C SER A 14 41.75 -1.83 16.15
N MET A 15 40.71 -1.69 15.34
CA MET A 15 40.74 -2.20 13.96
C MET A 15 40.22 -1.09 13.06
N ALA A 16 41.18 -0.51 12.35
CA ALA A 16 41.01 0.53 11.38
C ALA A 16 40.56 -0.07 10.04
N LEU A 17 39.88 0.77 9.25
CA LEU A 17 39.91 0.81 7.79
C LEU A 17 39.25 -0.36 7.03
N SER A 18 38.01 -0.13 6.62
CA SER A 18 37.68 -0.28 5.21
C SER A 18 36.65 0.77 4.83
N GLY A 19 37.12 1.79 4.12
CA GLY A 19 36.27 2.72 3.40
C GLY A 19 35.55 1.97 2.29
N GLY A 20 34.23 1.95 2.38
CA GLY A 20 33.34 1.67 1.27
C GLY A 20 32.49 2.90 1.08
N ASP A 21 32.83 3.70 0.08
CA ASP A 21 31.96 4.72 -0.48
C ASP A 21 30.68 4.04 -0.97
N ASP A 22 29.65 3.95 -0.12
CA ASP A 22 28.27 3.80 -0.58
C ASP A 22 27.76 5.14 -1.09
N SER A 23 28.53 5.72 -2.00
CA SER A 23 28.03 6.57 -3.07
C SER A 23 27.25 5.68 -4.04
N ALA A 24 26.13 5.10 -3.55
CA ALA A 24 25.09 4.56 -4.41
C ALA A 24 24.45 5.77 -5.11
N GLY A 25 25.15 6.20 -6.16
CA GLY A 25 24.81 7.35 -6.95
C GLY A 25 23.34 7.27 -7.34
N THR A 26 22.65 8.37 -7.08
CA THR A 26 21.37 8.73 -7.66
C THR A 26 21.52 8.77 -9.18
N ALA A 27 21.61 7.60 -9.82
CA ALA A 27 21.42 7.51 -11.26
C ALA A 27 19.98 7.97 -11.50
N ALA A 28 19.83 9.17 -12.08
CA ALA A 28 18.54 9.65 -12.52
C ALA A 28 17.91 8.54 -13.35
N ALA A 29 16.83 7.95 -12.82
CA ALA A 29 16.19 6.82 -13.45
C ALA A 29 15.84 7.22 -14.88
N GLY A 30 16.32 6.46 -15.86
CA GLY A 30 16.03 6.76 -17.26
C GLY A 30 14.52 6.87 -17.50
N PRO A 31 14.08 7.60 -18.53
CA PRO A 31 12.65 7.85 -18.79
C PRO A 31 11.82 6.56 -18.86
N LEU A 32 12.40 5.46 -19.36
CA LEU A 32 11.76 4.15 -19.42
C LEU A 32 11.51 3.52 -18.03
N SER A 33 12.41 3.74 -17.07
CA SER A 33 12.24 3.29 -15.69
C SER A 33 11.15 4.09 -14.97
N VAL A 34 11.07 5.40 -15.26
CA VAL A 34 9.98 6.26 -14.75
C VAL A 34 8.63 5.79 -15.30
N LEU A 35 8.56 5.48 -16.60
CA LEU A 35 7.33 4.94 -17.21
C LEU A 35 6.93 3.58 -16.64
N SER A 36 7.89 2.69 -16.40
CA SER A 36 7.62 1.37 -15.80
C SER A 36 7.15 1.47 -14.35
N SER A 37 7.77 2.37 -13.58
CA SER A 37 7.34 2.69 -12.22
C SER A 37 5.96 3.35 -12.20
N LEU A 38 5.68 4.26 -13.12
CA LEU A 38 4.37 4.88 -13.26
C LEU A 38 3.31 3.86 -13.67
N TRP A 39 3.64 2.91 -14.54
CA TRP A 39 2.74 1.80 -14.89
C TRP A 39 2.42 0.94 -13.67
N GLY A 40 3.41 0.63 -12.83
CA GLY A 40 3.20 -0.11 -11.58
C GLY A 40 2.26 0.61 -10.61
N ALA A 41 2.61 1.81 -10.17
CA ALA A 41 1.79 2.56 -9.21
C ALA A 41 0.46 3.03 -9.81
N GLY A 42 0.49 3.57 -11.02
CA GLY A 42 -0.67 4.07 -11.76
C GLY A 42 -1.65 2.96 -12.12
N GLY A 43 -1.18 1.76 -12.48
CA GLY A 43 -2.06 0.63 -12.73
C GLY A 43 -2.74 0.11 -11.46
N VAL A 44 -2.09 0.17 -10.29
CA VAL A 44 -2.78 -0.09 -9.01
C VAL A 44 -3.88 0.94 -8.77
N CYS A 45 -3.59 2.23 -8.95
CA CYS A 45 -4.62 3.28 -8.88
C CYS A 45 -5.77 3.02 -9.86
N TYR A 46 -5.48 2.59 -11.09
CA TYR A 46 -6.50 2.25 -12.08
C TYR A 46 -7.40 1.10 -11.61
N ILE A 47 -6.83 0.03 -11.03
CA ILE A 47 -7.60 -1.09 -10.47
C ILE A 47 -8.54 -0.60 -9.36
N LEU A 48 -8.03 0.24 -8.43
CA LEU A 48 -8.85 0.79 -7.34
C LEU A 48 -9.94 1.72 -7.87
N LEU A 49 -9.62 2.62 -8.80
CA LEU A 49 -10.60 3.53 -9.41
C LEU A 49 -11.68 2.77 -10.17
N LYS A 50 -11.35 1.68 -10.86
CA LYS A 50 -12.32 0.80 -11.52
C LYS A 50 -13.25 0.13 -10.51
N ALA A 51 -12.73 -0.30 -9.36
CA ALA A 51 -13.54 -0.84 -8.28
C ALA A 51 -14.47 0.24 -7.69
N ILE A 52 -13.95 1.45 -7.41
CA ILE A 52 -14.74 2.59 -6.92
C ILE A 52 -15.88 2.92 -7.89
N LYS A 53 -15.60 3.08 -9.19
CA LYS A 53 -16.63 3.37 -10.22
C LYS A 53 -17.76 2.34 -10.24
N ARG A 54 -17.46 1.08 -9.92
CA ARG A 54 -18.45 0.01 -9.84
C ARG A 54 -19.29 0.07 -8.56
N VAL A 55 -18.69 0.42 -7.43
CA VAL A 55 -19.34 0.33 -6.10
C VAL A 55 -20.07 1.63 -5.70
N VAL A 56 -19.57 2.79 -6.13
CA VAL A 56 -20.20 4.11 -5.89
C VAL A 56 -21.70 4.16 -6.18
N PRO A 57 -22.22 3.70 -7.35
CA PRO A 57 -23.66 3.78 -7.62
C PRO A 57 -24.49 2.95 -6.62
N ILE A 58 -23.92 1.86 -6.09
CA ILE A 58 -24.58 1.02 -5.07
C ILE A 58 -24.53 1.74 -3.72
N ALA A 59 -23.39 2.31 -3.35
CA ALA A 59 -23.24 3.05 -2.09
C ALA A 59 -24.18 4.27 -2.01
N LEU A 60 -24.45 4.93 -3.13
CA LEU A 60 -25.29 6.13 -3.21
C LEU A 60 -26.77 5.84 -3.53
N GLU A 61 -27.14 4.58 -3.76
CA GLU A 61 -28.53 4.16 -4.00
C GLU A 61 -29.50 4.68 -2.91
N PRO A 62 -29.18 4.66 -1.59
CA PRO A 62 -30.09 5.19 -0.57
C PRO A 62 -30.37 6.70 -0.65
N PHE A 63 -29.55 7.45 -1.37
CA PHE A 63 -29.71 8.90 -1.57
C PHE A 63 -30.22 9.23 -2.97
N SER A 64 -30.40 8.23 -3.82
CA SER A 64 -30.90 8.41 -5.17
C SER A 64 -32.40 8.71 -5.13
N LYS A 65 -32.85 9.72 -5.90
CA LYS A 65 -34.27 10.11 -6.00
C LYS A 65 -35.10 9.15 -6.87
N THR A 66 -34.70 7.89 -6.96
CA THR A 66 -35.35 6.89 -7.79
C THR A 66 -36.64 6.43 -7.10
N GLU A 67 -37.73 6.35 -7.87
CA GLU A 67 -39.01 5.87 -7.35
C GLU A 67 -38.88 4.45 -6.78
N GLY A 68 -39.36 4.25 -5.54
CA GLY A 68 -39.33 2.96 -4.84
C GLY A 68 -38.17 2.75 -3.85
N VAL A 69 -37.23 3.69 -3.71
CA VAL A 69 -36.16 3.60 -2.69
C VAL A 69 -36.67 4.12 -1.35
N VAL A 70 -36.59 3.28 -0.31
CA VAL A 70 -36.94 3.68 1.07
C VAL A 70 -35.78 4.48 1.67
N PRO A 71 -35.97 5.75 2.05
CA PRO A 71 -34.90 6.55 2.63
C PRO A 71 -34.40 5.94 3.95
N LEU A 72 -33.11 6.11 4.22
CA LEU A 72 -32.48 5.66 5.47
C LEU A 72 -33.15 6.32 6.68
N THR A 73 -33.48 5.51 7.68
CA THR A 73 -33.84 6.04 9.01
C THR A 73 -32.67 6.82 9.62
N SER A 74 -32.93 7.73 10.56
CA SER A 74 -31.87 8.50 11.23
C SER A 74 -30.80 7.62 11.89
N VAL A 75 -31.21 6.47 12.44
CA VAL A 75 -30.30 5.48 13.03
C VAL A 75 -29.43 4.84 11.94
N GLN A 76 -30.02 4.43 10.82
CA GLN A 76 -29.25 3.85 9.71
C GLN A 76 -28.31 4.87 9.06
N LEU A 77 -28.70 6.14 8.99
CA LEU A 77 -27.83 7.22 8.55
C LEU A 77 -26.63 7.43 9.50
N ALA A 78 -26.87 7.37 10.82
CA ALA A 78 -25.79 7.42 11.80
C ALA A 78 -24.83 6.22 11.65
N ILE A 79 -25.37 5.02 11.45
CA ILE A 79 -24.57 3.81 11.18
C ILE A 79 -23.80 3.95 9.85
N TYR A 80 -24.42 4.51 8.82
CA TYR A 80 -23.78 4.80 7.52
C TYR A 80 -22.56 5.71 7.72
N ALA A 81 -22.73 6.83 8.42
CA ALA A 81 -21.65 7.78 8.68
C ALA A 81 -20.54 7.16 9.55
N ALA A 82 -20.93 6.42 10.61
CA ALA A 82 -19.98 5.73 11.48
C ALA A 82 -19.18 4.66 10.73
N THR A 83 -19.83 3.90 9.84
CA THR A 83 -19.18 2.90 8.98
C THR A 83 -18.20 3.56 8.02
N CYS A 84 -18.59 4.66 7.39
CA CYS A 84 -17.69 5.45 6.55
C CYS A 84 -16.45 5.93 7.32
N ALA A 85 -16.62 6.47 8.52
CA ALA A 85 -15.52 6.92 9.37
C ALA A 85 -14.60 5.76 9.80
N TRP A 86 -15.18 4.62 10.17
CA TRP A 86 -14.44 3.42 10.53
C TRP A 86 -13.58 2.91 9.37
N PHE A 87 -14.14 2.80 8.17
CA PHE A 87 -13.40 2.38 6.97
C PHE A 87 -12.33 3.40 6.56
N ALA A 88 -12.61 4.70 6.67
CA ALA A 88 -11.62 5.74 6.44
C ALA A 88 -10.39 5.55 7.34
N TYR A 89 -10.60 5.21 8.61
CA TYR A 89 -9.51 5.01 9.56
C TYR A 89 -8.81 3.66 9.39
N VAL A 90 -9.56 2.55 9.39
CA VAL A 90 -8.98 1.20 9.37
C VAL A 90 -8.42 0.84 8.01
N GLU A 91 -9.22 0.99 6.96
CA GLU A 91 -8.75 0.66 5.61
C GLU A 91 -7.95 1.81 5.01
N GLY A 92 -8.50 3.03 5.00
CA GLY A 92 -7.85 4.19 4.39
C GLY A 92 -6.52 4.54 5.05
N TYR A 93 -6.54 4.86 6.35
CA TYR A 93 -5.35 5.32 7.06
C TYR A 93 -4.41 4.17 7.47
N LYS A 94 -4.87 3.20 8.27
CA LYS A 94 -3.98 2.12 8.76
C LYS A 94 -3.58 1.13 7.67
N GLY A 95 -4.51 0.77 6.79
CA GLY A 95 -4.30 -0.21 5.74
C GLY A 95 -3.53 0.38 4.57
N PHE A 96 -4.15 1.32 3.87
CA PHE A 96 -3.59 1.92 2.66
C PHE A 96 -2.42 2.85 2.99
N GLN A 97 -2.67 3.95 3.70
CA GLN A 97 -1.69 5.03 3.85
C GLN A 97 -0.42 4.61 4.59
N LEU A 98 -0.54 3.87 5.70
CA LEU A 98 0.63 3.50 6.50
C LEU A 98 1.39 2.27 5.97
N LYS A 99 0.74 1.35 5.26
CA LYS A 99 1.33 0.06 4.90
C LYS A 99 1.38 -0.20 3.40
N PHE A 100 0.25 -0.12 2.71
CA PHE A 100 0.18 -0.54 1.30
C PHE A 100 0.74 0.52 0.34
N SER A 101 0.38 1.78 0.52
CA SER A 101 0.83 2.90 -0.32
C SER A 101 2.34 3.08 -0.36
N PRO A 102 3.07 3.12 0.78
CA PRO A 102 4.53 3.20 0.75
C PRO A 102 5.16 1.97 0.09
N LEU A 103 4.59 0.78 0.25
CA LEU A 103 5.09 -0.40 -0.42
C LEU A 103 4.92 -0.32 -1.94
N VAL A 104 3.74 0.05 -2.42
CA VAL A 104 3.45 0.19 -3.86
C VAL A 104 4.43 1.18 -4.49
N ALA A 105 4.66 2.32 -3.85
CA ALA A 105 5.61 3.33 -4.30
C ALA A 105 7.07 2.84 -4.29
N SER A 106 7.51 2.14 -3.23
CA SER A 106 8.86 1.57 -3.16
C SER A 106 9.08 0.51 -4.24
N ARG A 107 8.11 -0.40 -4.42
CA ARG A 107 8.22 -1.51 -5.38
C ARG A 107 8.10 -1.06 -6.82
N SER A 108 7.25 -0.08 -7.12
CA SER A 108 7.17 0.41 -8.50
C SER A 108 8.51 0.99 -8.98
N ARG A 109 9.27 1.63 -8.08
CA ARG A 109 10.59 2.20 -8.37
C ARG A 109 11.69 1.18 -8.64
N THR A 110 11.48 -0.10 -8.28
CA THR A 110 12.45 -1.17 -8.58
C THR A 110 12.29 -1.72 -10.00
N LEU A 111 11.26 -1.28 -10.75
CA LEU A 111 11.03 -1.70 -12.13
C LEU A 111 11.92 -0.91 -13.09
N VAL A 112 13.02 -1.52 -13.49
CA VAL A 112 13.99 -0.96 -14.43
C VAL A 112 14.03 -1.84 -15.69
N PRO A 113 13.58 -1.32 -16.85
CA PRO A 113 13.71 -2.01 -18.13
C PRO A 113 15.15 -2.42 -18.42
N GLY A 114 15.34 -3.63 -18.94
CA GLY A 114 16.66 -4.23 -19.23
C GLY A 114 17.23 -5.06 -18.09
N THR A 115 16.93 -4.73 -16.82
CA THR A 115 17.34 -5.54 -15.66
C THR A 115 16.19 -6.33 -15.05
N SER A 116 14.98 -5.77 -15.10
CA SER A 116 13.76 -6.45 -14.65
C SER A 116 13.23 -7.40 -15.71
N SER A 117 12.76 -8.57 -15.27
CA SER A 117 12.07 -9.52 -16.15
C SER A 117 10.88 -8.85 -16.85
N PHE A 118 10.65 -9.19 -18.11
CA PHE A 118 9.54 -8.68 -18.90
C PHE A 118 8.18 -8.87 -18.21
N VAL A 119 7.99 -10.01 -17.52
CA VAL A 119 6.76 -10.30 -16.76
C VAL A 119 6.55 -9.31 -15.61
N HIS A 120 7.62 -8.82 -14.97
CA HIS A 120 7.52 -7.85 -13.89
C HIS A 120 7.02 -6.50 -14.41
N ILE A 121 7.41 -6.11 -15.62
CA ILE A 121 7.00 -4.85 -16.25
C ILE A 121 5.58 -4.98 -16.79
N LEU A 122 5.26 -6.07 -17.49
CA LEU A 122 3.92 -6.30 -18.02
C LEU A 122 2.87 -6.32 -16.90
N LEU A 123 3.15 -7.05 -15.83
CA LEU A 123 2.30 -7.16 -14.64
C LEU A 123 2.75 -6.22 -13.51
N ALA A 124 3.32 -5.07 -13.86
CA ALA A 124 3.82 -4.09 -12.90
C ALA A 124 2.82 -3.73 -11.78
N PRO A 125 1.50 -3.59 -12.04
CA PRO A 125 0.56 -3.30 -10.97
C PRO A 125 0.52 -4.42 -9.92
N LEU A 126 0.42 -5.67 -10.37
CA LEU A 126 0.39 -6.83 -9.48
C LEU A 126 1.74 -7.06 -8.80
N TYR A 127 2.84 -6.75 -9.48
CA TYR A 127 4.18 -6.71 -8.92
C TYR A 127 4.29 -5.69 -7.78
N SER A 128 3.82 -4.46 -7.99
CA SER A 128 3.86 -3.39 -6.99
C SER A 128 3.00 -3.68 -5.76
N MET A 129 1.92 -4.46 -5.92
CA MET A 129 1.12 -4.98 -4.79
C MET A 129 1.85 -6.07 -3.97
N GLY A 130 2.96 -6.61 -4.49
CA GLY A 130 3.71 -7.70 -3.87
C GLY A 130 3.05 -9.07 -4.01
N LEU A 131 2.25 -9.29 -5.05
CA LEU A 131 1.60 -10.58 -5.31
C LEU A 131 2.55 -11.66 -5.82
N PHE A 132 3.63 -11.24 -6.48
CA PHE A 132 4.71 -12.12 -6.93
C PHE A 132 6.05 -11.38 -6.87
N HIS A 133 7.16 -12.13 -6.94
CA HIS A 133 8.52 -11.60 -6.82
C HIS A 133 8.68 -10.69 -5.58
N ALA A 134 8.24 -11.19 -4.43
CA ALA A 134 8.42 -10.57 -3.12
C ALA A 134 8.91 -11.63 -2.12
N THR A 135 9.30 -11.23 -0.92
CA THR A 135 9.61 -12.18 0.15
C THR A 135 8.44 -13.13 0.39
N ARG A 136 8.70 -14.38 0.81
CA ARG A 136 7.64 -15.38 1.06
C ARG A 136 6.57 -14.86 2.03
N LYS A 137 7.01 -14.21 3.12
CA LYS A 137 6.13 -13.57 4.10
C LYS A 137 5.24 -12.52 3.44
N ARG A 138 5.81 -11.67 2.57
CA ARG A 138 5.06 -10.62 1.87
C ARG A 138 4.02 -11.21 0.90
N MET A 139 4.39 -12.22 0.12
CA MET A 139 3.46 -12.85 -0.83
C MET A 139 2.27 -13.49 -0.10
N ILE A 140 2.51 -14.22 1.00
CA ILE A 140 1.44 -14.82 1.82
C ILE A 140 0.48 -13.74 2.31
N VAL A 141 1.00 -12.63 2.85
CA VAL A 141 0.18 -11.50 3.32
C VAL A 141 -0.61 -10.88 2.17
N SER A 142 0.02 -10.59 1.03
CA SER A 142 -0.65 -9.97 -0.12
C SER A 142 -1.77 -10.88 -0.65
N TRP A 143 -1.52 -12.17 -0.85
CA TRP A 143 -2.55 -13.13 -1.28
C TRP A 143 -3.66 -13.30 -0.25
N SER A 144 -3.34 -13.35 1.05
CA SER A 144 -4.33 -13.46 2.11
C SER A 144 -5.25 -12.24 2.15
N VAL A 145 -4.70 -11.04 2.00
CA VAL A 145 -5.49 -9.79 1.93
C VAL A 145 -6.34 -9.76 0.67
N THR A 146 -5.78 -10.10 -0.50
CA THR A 146 -6.53 -10.11 -1.77
C THR A 146 -7.70 -11.09 -1.72
N LEU A 147 -7.48 -12.32 -1.26
CA LEU A 147 -8.53 -13.33 -1.13
C LEU A 147 -9.53 -12.97 -0.02
N GLY A 148 -9.05 -12.44 1.12
CA GLY A 148 -9.89 -11.99 2.22
C GLY A 148 -10.86 -10.89 1.81
N VAL A 149 -10.37 -9.84 1.15
CA VAL A 149 -11.22 -8.74 0.64
C VAL A 149 -12.21 -9.27 -0.41
N ALA A 150 -11.76 -10.13 -1.33
CA ALA A 150 -12.66 -10.73 -2.31
C ALA A 150 -13.79 -11.56 -1.66
N GLY A 151 -13.46 -12.34 -0.63
CA GLY A 151 -14.43 -13.11 0.15
C GLY A 151 -15.42 -12.23 0.91
N ILE A 152 -14.94 -11.18 1.59
CA ILE A 152 -15.79 -10.23 2.31
C ILE A 152 -16.74 -9.52 1.34
N VAL A 153 -16.24 -9.02 0.20
CA VAL A 153 -17.08 -8.38 -0.82
C VAL A 153 -18.12 -9.35 -1.39
N ALA A 154 -17.77 -10.63 -1.58
CA ALA A 154 -18.73 -11.65 -2.01
C ALA A 154 -19.83 -11.90 -0.96
N ALA A 155 -19.49 -11.83 0.34
CA ALA A 155 -20.45 -11.94 1.43
C ALA A 155 -21.37 -10.70 1.53
N VAL A 156 -20.80 -9.49 1.45
CA VAL A 156 -21.53 -8.21 1.50
C VAL A 156 -22.59 -8.11 0.41
N LYS A 157 -22.33 -8.67 -0.77
CA LYS A 157 -23.31 -8.73 -1.87
C LYS A 157 -24.60 -9.49 -1.54
N ARG A 158 -24.60 -10.35 -0.51
CA ARG A 158 -25.78 -11.11 -0.06
C ARG A 158 -26.60 -10.37 0.99
N LEU A 159 -26.12 -9.22 1.46
CA LEU A 159 -26.86 -8.44 2.46
C LEU A 159 -28.07 -7.76 1.83
N PRO A 160 -29.23 -7.78 2.51
CA PRO A 160 -30.40 -7.04 2.04
C PRO A 160 -30.17 -5.54 2.14
N TYR A 161 -30.95 -4.78 1.37
CA TYR A 161 -31.06 -3.34 1.54
C TYR A 161 -31.50 -3.01 2.98
N PRO A 162 -30.95 -1.98 3.65
CA PRO A 162 -29.91 -1.02 3.22
C PRO A 162 -28.47 -1.37 3.66
N TRP A 163 -28.27 -2.54 4.28
CA TRP A 163 -26.99 -2.89 4.93
C TRP A 163 -25.83 -3.04 3.94
N ARG A 164 -26.10 -3.59 2.76
CA ARG A 164 -25.12 -3.64 1.67
C ARG A 164 -24.62 -2.24 1.32
N ASN A 165 -25.53 -1.29 1.18
CA ASN A 165 -25.23 0.09 0.77
C ASN A 165 -24.36 0.81 1.82
N ILE A 166 -24.66 0.59 3.11
CA ILE A 166 -23.87 1.11 4.23
C ILE A 166 -22.42 0.61 4.18
N VAL A 167 -22.23 -0.70 3.98
CA VAL A 167 -20.88 -1.29 3.92
C VAL A 167 -20.14 -0.86 2.65
N ASP A 168 -20.81 -0.91 1.49
CA ASP A 168 -20.25 -0.48 0.21
C ASP A 168 -19.84 0.99 0.23
N ALA A 169 -20.55 1.85 0.96
CA ALA A 169 -20.13 3.24 1.19
C ALA A 169 -18.83 3.36 1.98
N GLY A 170 -18.67 2.58 3.05
CA GLY A 170 -17.42 2.48 3.78
C GLY A 170 -16.27 2.05 2.87
N VAL A 171 -16.47 1.00 2.08
CA VAL A 171 -15.48 0.51 1.10
C VAL A 171 -15.10 1.61 0.11
N VAL A 172 -16.06 2.35 -0.44
CA VAL A 172 -15.79 3.47 -1.36
C VAL A 172 -14.92 4.54 -0.70
N VAL A 173 -15.21 4.93 0.54
CA VAL A 173 -14.40 5.90 1.30
C VAL A 173 -12.97 5.37 1.50
N GLY A 174 -12.83 4.12 1.95
CA GLY A 174 -11.54 3.47 2.15
C GLY A 174 -10.70 3.39 0.87
N LEU A 175 -11.30 2.95 -0.24
CA LEU A 175 -10.64 2.84 -1.55
C LEU A 175 -10.25 4.22 -2.12
N THR A 176 -11.10 5.24 -1.92
CA THR A 176 -10.83 6.61 -2.38
C THR A 176 -9.63 7.18 -1.62
N TRP A 177 -9.64 7.08 -0.29
CA TRP A 177 -8.49 7.45 0.54
C TRP A 177 -7.23 6.68 0.14
N GLY A 178 -7.37 5.37 -0.06
CA GLY A 178 -6.29 4.50 -0.48
C GLY A 178 -5.65 4.94 -1.78
N THR A 179 -6.46 5.21 -2.81
CA THR A 179 -6.00 5.70 -4.12
C THR A 179 -5.22 7.01 -3.99
N LEU A 180 -5.76 7.98 -3.24
CA LEU A 180 -5.08 9.26 -2.99
C LEU A 180 -3.75 9.06 -2.26
N SER A 181 -3.73 8.21 -1.24
CA SER A 181 -2.52 7.93 -0.47
C SER A 181 -1.42 7.25 -1.30
N ILE A 182 -1.78 6.38 -2.26
CA ILE A 182 -0.82 5.77 -3.22
C ILE A 182 -0.22 6.86 -4.10
N MET A 183 -1.06 7.73 -4.68
CA MET A 183 -0.58 8.83 -5.54
C MET A 183 0.37 9.75 -4.77
N LEU A 184 0.00 10.15 -3.55
CA LEU A 184 0.85 11.01 -2.71
C LEU A 184 2.17 10.32 -2.33
N SER A 185 2.12 9.04 -1.96
CA SER A 185 3.34 8.28 -1.60
C SER A 185 4.26 8.12 -2.81
N TYR A 186 3.71 7.84 -3.98
CA TYR A 186 4.45 7.74 -5.24
C TYR A 186 5.12 9.07 -5.61
N VAL A 187 4.35 10.18 -5.64
CA VAL A 187 4.89 11.51 -5.95
C VAL A 187 5.99 11.88 -4.96
N LYS A 188 5.77 11.65 -3.65
CA LYS A 188 6.79 11.90 -2.62
C LYS A 188 8.06 11.08 -2.87
N ALA A 189 7.94 9.81 -3.21
CA ALA A 189 9.09 8.94 -3.51
C ALA A 189 9.84 9.39 -4.77
N MET A 190 9.12 9.86 -5.80
CA MET A 190 9.71 10.39 -7.02
C MET A 190 10.45 11.71 -6.79
N VAL A 191 9.85 12.65 -6.06
CA VAL A 191 10.45 13.96 -5.75
C VAL A 191 11.64 13.83 -4.80
N THR A 192 11.52 12.99 -3.77
CA THR A 192 12.59 12.83 -2.76
C THR A 192 13.72 11.91 -3.26
N GLY A 193 13.47 11.09 -4.28
CA GLY A 193 14.39 10.03 -4.72
C GLY A 193 14.54 8.87 -3.73
N LYS A 194 13.91 8.95 -2.55
CA LYS A 194 14.00 7.96 -1.46
C LYS A 194 12.80 7.04 -1.46
N ASN A 195 13.05 5.75 -1.21
CA ASN A 195 11.98 4.77 -1.02
C ASN A 195 11.37 4.94 0.37
N PRO A 196 10.04 5.05 0.49
CA PRO A 196 9.38 5.27 1.79
C PRO A 196 9.43 4.05 2.71
N CYS A 197 9.66 2.85 2.16
CA CYS A 197 9.88 1.62 2.93
C CYS A 197 10.69 0.59 2.13
N ASP A 198 11.07 -0.53 2.75
CA ASP A 198 11.68 -1.67 2.06
C ASP A 198 10.72 -2.25 1.00
N PRO A 199 11.15 -2.37 -0.28
CA PRO A 199 10.34 -2.99 -1.34
C PRO A 199 10.08 -4.49 -1.14
N ALA A 200 10.69 -5.15 -0.14
CA ALA A 200 10.49 -6.56 0.18
C ALA A 200 10.77 -7.49 -1.01
N LEU A 201 11.88 -7.24 -1.71
CA LEU A 201 12.39 -8.11 -2.78
C LEU A 201 12.88 -9.45 -2.22
N PRO A 202 12.87 -10.53 -3.00
CA PRO A 202 13.44 -11.80 -2.55
C PRO A 202 14.94 -11.63 -2.25
N GLU A 203 15.40 -12.27 -1.18
CA GLU A 203 16.83 -12.37 -0.90
C GLU A 203 17.50 -13.07 -2.09
N LYS A 204 18.63 -12.51 -2.56
CA LYS A 204 19.48 -13.24 -3.49
C LYS A 204 19.97 -14.47 -2.72
N LYS A 205 19.70 -15.68 -3.23
CA LYS A 205 20.45 -16.85 -2.78
C LYS A 205 21.92 -16.53 -3.03
N ALA A 206 22.72 -16.50 -1.96
CA ALA A 206 24.15 -16.63 -2.09
C ALA A 206 24.37 -18.07 -2.57
N ASP A 207 24.62 -18.21 -3.87
CA ASP A 207 25.15 -19.44 -4.46
C ASP A 207 26.66 -19.50 -4.19
#